data_AF-A0A560WH81-F1
#
_entry.id   AF-A0A560WH81-F1
#
_cell.length_a   1.000
_cell.length_b   1.000
_cell.length_c   1.000
_cell.angle_alpha   90.00
_cell.angle_beta   90.00
_cell.angle_gamma   90.00
#
_symmetry.space_group_name_H-M   'P 1'
#
loop_
_entity.id
_entity.type
_entity.pdbx_description
1 polymer ?
#
loop_
_entity_poly.entity_id
_entity_poly.type
_entity_poly.pdbx_seq_one_letter_code
_entity_poly.pdbx_strand_id
1 'polypeptide(L)'
;MNFIRMVGAGVAITCTALLSNTAIAASQPSTQKMVPSGFDVRQDGSWTYYDRELPSEFTVRSEDGELDRDGKCSFSSSMEMSGDEGLIEGVEIAYNAKSCQRKVAERRVTAATARAIEDEHYREVGAPQLESSPTEAPDSGSADTGMAPAASRRAQTTSWFEDPPGIDVTWTKVTTSWNYNGSCVTSHSPTAADNWFKPSGWTRIGDSWSHPLYCAYSKSSAYRNFRNGKFCATIDTYNKYNNTEVVGKANGSSSYLWNNQKSGGCTSLLTHRYLAGTY
;
A
#
# COMPACT_ATOMS: atom_id res chain seq x y z
N MET A 1 73.37 3.48 -68.07
CA MET A 1 73.34 4.94 -68.32
C MET A 1 72.81 5.63 -67.08
N ASN A 2 73.55 6.63 -66.60
CA ASN A 2 73.30 7.45 -65.42
C ASN A 2 71.87 8.02 -65.37
N PHE A 3 71.31 8.18 -64.17
CA PHE A 3 71.07 9.52 -63.62
C PHE A 3 70.78 9.49 -62.12
N ILE A 4 71.49 10.39 -61.43
CA ILE A 4 71.41 10.79 -60.03
C ILE A 4 70.16 11.65 -59.82
N ARG A 5 69.51 11.55 -58.64
CA ARG A 5 68.96 12.71 -57.93
C ARG A 5 68.77 12.46 -56.44
N MET A 6 69.46 13.29 -55.64
CA MET A 6 69.26 13.53 -54.21
C MET A 6 68.03 14.44 -53.96
N VAL A 7 67.78 14.67 -52.66
CA VAL A 7 67.00 15.74 -51.97
C VAL A 7 65.72 15.14 -51.35
N GLY A 8 65.40 15.33 -50.07
CA GLY A 8 65.99 16.17 -49.03
C GLY A 8 65.33 15.91 -47.67
N ALA A 9 65.98 16.39 -46.63
CA ALA A 9 65.61 16.25 -45.23
C ALA A 9 64.38 17.10 -44.84
N GLY A 10 63.60 16.58 -43.90
CA GLY A 10 62.58 17.32 -43.15
C GLY A 10 62.33 16.65 -41.80
N VAL A 11 63.07 17.09 -40.79
CA VAL A 11 62.85 16.70 -39.39
C VAL A 11 61.73 17.57 -38.83
N ALA A 12 60.58 16.97 -38.52
CA ALA A 12 59.49 17.62 -37.80
C ALA A 12 59.53 17.18 -36.33
N ILE A 13 59.97 18.08 -35.44
CA ILE A 13 59.89 17.90 -34.00
C ILE A 13 58.44 18.15 -33.59
N THR A 14 57.72 17.10 -33.19
CA THR A 14 56.37 17.19 -32.65
C THR A 14 56.44 17.32 -31.13
N CYS A 15 55.96 18.45 -30.60
CA CYS A 15 55.77 18.68 -29.17
C CYS A 15 54.55 17.89 -28.68
N THR A 16 54.78 16.82 -27.93
CA THR A 16 53.72 16.09 -27.23
C THR A 16 53.36 16.82 -25.94
N ALA A 17 52.26 17.59 -25.95
CA ALA A 17 51.65 18.09 -24.73
C ALA A 17 50.86 16.95 -24.05
N LEU A 18 51.34 16.50 -22.89
CA LEU A 18 50.63 15.59 -21.99
C LEU A 18 49.49 16.36 -21.32
N LEU A 19 48.27 16.23 -21.86
CA LEU A 19 47.05 16.62 -21.18
C LEU A 19 46.62 15.47 -20.26
N SER A 20 46.90 15.63 -18.97
CA SER A 20 46.42 14.75 -17.90
C SER A 20 44.91 14.96 -17.72
N ASN A 21 44.09 14.18 -18.43
CA ASN A 21 42.66 14.08 -18.15
C ASN A 21 42.47 13.30 -16.83
N THR A 22 42.27 14.02 -15.73
CA THR A 22 41.68 13.45 -14.53
C THR A 22 40.19 13.18 -14.81
N ALA A 23 39.90 11.97 -15.25
CA ALA A 23 38.53 11.48 -15.30
C ALA A 23 38.01 11.36 -13.86
N ILE A 24 37.23 12.35 -13.42
CA ILE A 24 36.37 12.20 -12.25
C ILE A 24 35.31 11.18 -12.63
N ALA A 25 35.49 9.93 -12.22
CA ALA A 25 34.46 8.92 -12.28
C ALA A 25 33.33 9.36 -11.34
N ALA A 26 32.33 10.06 -11.88
CA ALA A 26 31.06 10.21 -11.21
C ALA A 26 30.50 8.80 -11.03
N SER A 27 30.56 8.28 -9.80
CA SER A 27 29.83 7.08 -9.42
C SER A 27 28.35 7.38 -9.66
N GLN A 28 27.82 6.93 -10.79
CA GLN A 28 26.38 6.90 -10.97
C GLN A 28 25.83 6.08 -9.81
N PRO A 29 24.87 6.62 -9.03
CA PRO A 29 24.20 5.81 -8.03
C PRO A 29 23.64 4.60 -8.75
N SER A 30 24.14 3.42 -8.42
CA SER A 30 23.61 2.19 -8.97
C SER A 30 22.16 2.14 -8.55
N THR A 31 21.27 2.28 -9.52
CA THR A 31 19.85 1.98 -9.35
C THR A 31 19.78 0.46 -9.33
N GLN A 32 20.33 -0.16 -8.28
CA GLN A 32 20.00 -1.54 -7.96
C GLN A 32 18.50 -1.52 -7.71
N LYS A 33 17.77 -2.02 -8.71
CA LYS A 33 16.37 -2.39 -8.58
C LYS A 33 16.34 -3.41 -7.45
N MET A 34 16.02 -2.97 -6.22
CA MET A 34 15.66 -3.88 -5.15
C MET A 34 14.57 -4.77 -5.74
N VAL A 35 14.92 -6.04 -5.93
CA VAL A 35 13.92 -7.06 -6.19
C VAL A 35 13.14 -7.16 -4.88
N PRO A 36 11.80 -7.08 -4.90
CA PRO A 36 11.00 -7.31 -3.69
C PRO A 36 11.48 -8.59 -3.03
N SER A 37 11.66 -8.56 -1.70
CA SER A 37 11.93 -9.80 -0.97
C SER A 37 10.64 -10.61 -0.99
N GLY A 38 10.49 -11.45 -2.01
CA GLY A 38 9.39 -12.41 -2.10
C GLY A 38 9.39 -13.36 -0.90
N PHE A 39 8.41 -14.25 -0.89
CA PHE A 39 8.22 -15.22 0.18
C PHE A 39 7.99 -16.60 -0.38
N ASP A 40 8.43 -17.60 0.38
CA ASP A 40 8.19 -18.98 0.04
C ASP A 40 6.79 -19.39 0.50
N VAL A 41 6.17 -20.29 -0.25
CA VAL A 41 4.86 -20.85 0.08
C VAL A 41 5.02 -22.32 0.43
N ARG A 42 4.63 -22.67 1.66
CA ARG A 42 4.67 -24.05 2.14
C ARG A 42 3.29 -24.51 2.57
N GLN A 43 2.96 -25.77 2.28
CA GLN A 43 1.73 -26.39 2.75
C GLN A 43 2.02 -27.32 3.93
N ASP A 44 1.17 -27.26 4.94
CA ASP A 44 1.17 -28.17 6.09
C ASP A 44 -0.28 -28.47 6.51
N GLY A 45 -0.74 -29.67 6.16
CA GLY A 45 -2.14 -30.05 6.29
C GLY A 45 -3.06 -29.15 5.46
N SER A 46 -4.04 -28.52 6.12
CA SER A 46 -4.98 -27.57 5.49
C SER A 46 -4.47 -26.12 5.50
N TRP A 47 -3.27 -25.87 6.04
CA TRP A 47 -2.67 -24.55 6.12
C TRP A 47 -1.70 -24.33 4.98
N THR A 48 -1.78 -23.14 4.39
CA THR A 48 -0.74 -22.56 3.53
C THR A 48 0.00 -21.52 4.37
N TYR A 49 1.32 -21.65 4.48
CA TYR A 49 2.21 -20.74 5.19
C TYR A 49 2.98 -19.88 4.20
N TYR A 50 3.14 -18.60 4.55
CA TYR A 50 3.89 -17.60 3.80
C TYR A 50 5.20 -17.34 4.56
N ASP A 51 6.22 -18.11 4.22
CA ASP A 51 7.51 -18.09 4.91
C ASP A 51 8.26 -16.81 4.46
N ARG A 52 8.18 -15.77 5.30
CA ARG A 52 8.83 -14.46 5.11
C ARG A 52 9.58 -14.06 6.36
N GLU A 53 10.65 -13.29 6.20
CA GLU A 53 11.35 -12.70 7.32
C GLU A 53 10.51 -11.56 7.92
N LEU A 54 10.13 -11.72 9.18
CA LEU A 54 9.43 -10.69 9.94
C LEU A 54 10.32 -10.19 11.07
N PRO A 55 10.30 -8.87 11.35
CA PRO A 55 10.85 -8.31 12.57
C PRO A 55 10.33 -9.01 13.83
N SER A 56 11.14 -9.08 14.87
CA SER A 56 10.80 -9.83 16.09
C SER A 56 9.71 -9.18 16.94
N GLU A 57 9.39 -7.91 16.71
CA GLU A 57 8.30 -7.18 17.38
C GLU A 57 6.89 -7.60 16.94
N PHE A 58 6.77 -8.45 15.92
CA PHE A 58 5.48 -8.93 15.45
C PHE A 58 4.85 -9.90 16.46
N THR A 59 3.58 -9.65 16.79
CA THR A 59 2.74 -10.58 17.56
C THR A 59 1.80 -11.31 16.60
N VAL A 60 1.75 -12.63 16.69
CA VAL A 60 0.87 -13.46 15.85
C VAL A 60 -0.48 -13.67 16.53
N ARG A 61 -1.56 -13.41 15.80
CA ARG A 61 -2.92 -13.78 16.18
C ARG A 61 -3.60 -14.64 15.11
N SER A 62 -4.59 -15.41 15.51
CA SER A 62 -5.47 -16.13 14.58
C SER A 62 -6.75 -15.34 14.39
N GLU A 63 -7.28 -15.36 13.17
CA GLU A 63 -8.55 -14.75 12.82
C GLU A 63 -9.43 -15.77 12.11
N ASP A 64 -10.68 -15.88 12.59
CA ASP A 64 -11.72 -16.67 11.95
C ASP A 64 -12.48 -15.79 10.94
N GLY A 65 -12.63 -16.28 9.73
CA GLY A 65 -13.46 -15.70 8.69
C GLY A 65 -14.77 -16.44 8.50
N GLU A 66 -15.59 -15.91 7.61
CA GLU A 66 -16.83 -16.55 7.16
C GLU A 66 -16.60 -17.25 5.83
N LEU A 67 -16.80 -18.58 5.81
CA LEU A 67 -16.83 -19.40 4.61
C LEU A 67 -18.25 -19.42 4.04
N ASP A 68 -18.44 -18.92 2.84
CA ASP A 68 -19.73 -19.05 2.16
C ASP A 68 -19.86 -20.37 1.38
N ARG A 69 -21.04 -20.59 0.78
CA ARG A 69 -21.35 -21.80 0.02
C ARG A 69 -20.52 -21.96 -1.26
N ASP A 70 -19.98 -20.87 -1.79
CA ASP A 70 -19.17 -20.85 -3.01
C ASP A 70 -17.67 -20.98 -2.69
N GLY A 71 -17.31 -21.20 -1.42
CA GLY A 71 -15.94 -21.32 -0.97
C GLY A 71 -15.21 -19.97 -0.86
N LYS A 72 -15.94 -18.85 -0.86
CA LYS A 72 -15.38 -17.53 -0.60
C LYS A 72 -15.11 -17.39 0.89
N CYS A 73 -13.93 -16.85 1.18
CA CYS A 73 -13.54 -16.47 2.52
C CYS A 73 -13.67 -14.97 2.75
N SER A 74 -14.32 -14.59 3.85
CA SER A 74 -14.53 -13.20 4.23
C SER A 74 -13.96 -12.94 5.61
N PHE A 75 -13.09 -11.94 5.73
CA PHE A 75 -12.50 -11.53 7.01
C PHE A 75 -12.98 -10.14 7.36
N SER A 76 -13.49 -9.97 8.58
CA SER A 76 -13.88 -8.68 9.13
C SER A 76 -12.87 -8.28 10.19
N SER A 77 -12.20 -7.15 9.99
CA SER A 77 -11.15 -6.68 10.88
C SER A 77 -11.31 -5.20 11.13
N SER A 78 -11.22 -4.82 12.39
CA SER A 78 -11.47 -3.45 12.84
C SER A 78 -10.51 -3.07 13.97
N MET A 79 -10.26 -1.78 14.10
CA MET A 79 -9.57 -1.22 15.26
C MET A 79 -10.15 0.15 15.61
N GLU A 80 -10.10 0.49 16.89
CA GLU A 80 -10.34 1.86 17.37
C GLU A 80 -9.07 2.39 18.04
N MET A 81 -8.80 3.68 17.87
CA MET A 81 -7.69 4.37 18.53
C MET A 81 -8.16 5.68 19.15
N SER A 82 -7.92 5.81 20.45
CA SER A 82 -8.13 7.05 21.21
C SER A 82 -6.85 7.89 21.20
N GLY A 83 -6.92 9.12 20.71
CA GLY A 83 -5.99 10.22 21.05
C GLY A 83 -4.52 10.14 20.61
N ASP A 84 -3.90 8.96 20.61
CA ASP A 84 -2.47 8.79 20.31
C ASP A 84 -2.24 8.56 18.82
N GLU A 85 -1.13 9.09 18.33
CA GLU A 85 -0.59 8.76 17.01
C GLU A 85 -0.03 7.33 17.03
N GLY A 86 -0.20 6.64 15.91
CA GLY A 86 0.32 5.30 15.76
C GLY A 86 -0.38 4.58 14.62
N LEU A 87 0.38 3.70 13.96
CA LEU A 87 -0.15 2.82 12.94
C LEU A 87 0.10 1.38 13.35
N ILE A 88 -0.80 0.50 12.92
CA ILE A 88 -0.62 -0.95 12.97
C ILE A 88 -0.33 -1.42 11.56
N GLU A 89 0.76 -2.17 11.43
CA GLU A 89 1.01 -3.01 10.27
C GLU A 89 0.53 -4.43 10.61
N GLY A 90 -0.20 -5.04 9.69
CA GLY A 90 -0.55 -6.45 9.75
C GLY A 90 -0.19 -7.17 8.46
N VAL A 91 0.34 -8.39 8.61
CA VAL A 91 0.79 -9.26 7.53
C VAL A 91 0.22 -10.65 7.75
N GLU A 92 -0.55 -11.15 6.79
CA GLU A 92 -1.01 -12.54 6.83
C GLU A 92 0.17 -13.49 6.58
N ILE A 93 0.39 -14.41 7.50
CA ILE A 93 1.51 -15.38 7.48
C ILE A 93 1.05 -16.83 7.28
N ALA A 94 -0.25 -17.09 7.43
CA ALA A 94 -0.82 -18.37 7.06
C ALA A 94 -2.32 -18.24 6.75
N TYR A 95 -2.82 -19.11 5.88
CA TYR A 95 -4.22 -19.16 5.48
C TYR A 95 -4.70 -20.61 5.32
N ASN A 96 -5.88 -20.90 5.86
CA ASN A 96 -6.57 -22.16 5.70
C ASN A 96 -7.89 -21.93 4.95
N ALA A 97 -7.88 -22.19 3.66
CA ALA A 97 -9.04 -22.00 2.79
C ALA A 97 -10.23 -22.90 3.14
N LYS A 98 -9.98 -24.04 3.82
CA LYS A 98 -11.03 -25.01 4.15
C LYS A 98 -11.83 -24.60 5.37
N SER A 99 -11.17 -24.07 6.41
CA SER A 99 -11.84 -23.58 7.62
C SER A 99 -12.07 -22.07 7.61
N CYS A 100 -11.58 -21.38 6.57
CA CYS A 100 -11.61 -19.93 6.47
C CYS A 100 -10.93 -19.22 7.63
N GLN A 101 -9.75 -19.69 7.99
CA GLN A 101 -8.96 -19.11 9.07
C GLN A 101 -7.66 -18.53 8.51
N ARG A 102 -7.14 -17.51 9.17
CA ARG A 102 -5.83 -16.96 8.86
C ARG A 102 -5.02 -16.66 10.12
N LYS A 103 -3.70 -16.62 9.98
CA LYS A 103 -2.78 -16.10 11.00
C LYS A 103 -2.22 -14.78 10.51
N VAL A 104 -2.33 -13.76 11.34
CA VAL A 104 -1.83 -12.41 11.04
C VAL A 104 -0.77 -12.07 12.06
N ALA A 105 0.40 -11.67 11.57
CA ALA A 105 1.44 -11.07 12.37
C ALA A 105 1.20 -9.56 12.38
N GLU A 106 1.20 -8.94 13.56
CA GLU A 106 0.95 -7.50 13.71
C GLU A 106 2.01 -6.81 14.57
N ARG A 107 2.30 -5.54 14.24
CA ARG A 107 3.12 -4.66 15.09
C ARG A 107 2.62 -3.21 15.04
N ARG A 108 2.94 -2.45 16.09
CA ARG A 108 2.86 -0.98 16.05
C ARG A 108 4.06 -0.43 15.31
N VAL A 109 3.82 0.54 14.43
CA VAL A 109 4.87 1.23 13.67
C VAL A 109 4.75 2.74 13.84
N THR A 110 5.90 3.42 13.70
CA THR A 110 5.95 4.88 13.68
C THR A 110 5.43 5.43 12.36
N ALA A 111 5.09 6.72 12.31
CA ALA A 111 4.73 7.39 11.06
C ALA A 111 5.86 7.36 10.01
N ALA A 112 7.13 7.33 10.43
CA ALA A 112 8.27 7.22 9.52
C ALA A 112 8.36 5.81 8.91
N THR A 113 8.22 4.77 9.73
CA THR A 113 8.19 3.37 9.27
C THR A 113 7.00 3.12 8.35
N ALA A 114 5.82 3.63 8.70
CA ALA A 114 4.62 3.57 7.87
C ALA A 114 4.85 4.18 6.47
N ARG A 115 5.48 5.35 6.39
CA ARG A 115 5.82 5.97 5.09
C ARG A 115 6.80 5.12 4.30
N ALA A 116 7.81 4.54 4.93
CA ALA A 116 8.75 3.65 4.26
C ALA A 116 8.06 2.42 3.65
N ILE A 117 7.11 1.82 4.39
CA ILE A 117 6.28 0.70 3.90
C ILE A 117 5.43 1.15 2.69
N GLU A 118 4.79 2.32 2.76
CA GLU A 118 4.01 2.84 1.64
C GLU A 118 4.86 3.20 0.42
N ASP A 119 6.07 3.75 0.63
CA ASP A 119 6.99 4.11 -0.45
C ASP A 119 7.52 2.85 -1.16
N GLU A 120 7.84 1.80 -0.41
CA GLU A 120 8.18 0.48 -0.96
C GLU A 120 7.04 -0.04 -1.85
N HIS A 121 5.83 -0.06 -1.30
CA HIS A 121 4.62 -0.45 -2.01
C HIS A 121 4.40 0.34 -3.32
N TYR A 122 4.47 1.66 -3.30
CA TYR A 122 4.24 2.49 -4.49
C TYR A 122 5.30 2.31 -5.59
N ARG A 123 6.53 1.93 -5.22
CA ARG A 123 7.58 1.66 -6.22
C ARG A 123 7.29 0.43 -7.07
N GLU A 124 6.53 -0.54 -6.55
CA GLU A 124 6.25 -1.80 -7.23
C GLU A 124 5.05 -1.70 -8.16
N VAL A 125 3.96 -1.11 -7.68
CA VAL A 125 2.67 -1.08 -8.39
C VAL A 125 2.48 0.14 -9.29
N GLY A 126 3.33 1.16 -9.12
CA GLY A 126 3.22 2.44 -9.81
C GLY A 126 2.22 3.40 -9.16
N ALA A 127 2.11 4.60 -9.73
CA ALA A 127 1.35 5.68 -9.13
C ALA A 127 -0.14 5.33 -8.94
N PRO A 128 -0.75 5.66 -7.78
CA PRO A 128 -2.17 5.43 -7.52
C PRO A 128 -3.09 6.13 -8.51
N GLN A 129 -4.27 5.54 -8.73
CA GLN A 129 -5.43 6.29 -9.19
C GLN A 129 -6.04 7.01 -7.97
N LEU A 130 -5.77 8.31 -7.84
CA LEU A 130 -6.26 9.11 -6.73
C LEU A 130 -7.67 9.65 -7.00
N GLU A 131 -8.58 9.36 -6.08
CA GLU A 131 -9.90 9.96 -5.96
C GLU A 131 -9.87 10.92 -4.76
N SER A 132 -10.28 12.16 -4.98
CA SER A 132 -10.32 13.19 -3.93
C SER A 132 -11.56 14.04 -4.09
N SER A 133 -12.17 14.40 -2.96
CA SER A 133 -13.27 15.36 -2.91
C SER A 133 -12.76 16.66 -2.31
N PRO A 134 -13.29 17.82 -2.76
CA PRO A 134 -12.97 19.09 -2.14
C PRO A 134 -13.34 19.08 -0.65
N THR A 135 -12.70 19.94 0.14
CA THR A 135 -13.01 20.06 1.56
C THR A 135 -14.47 20.45 1.77
N GLU A 136 -15.22 19.59 2.46
CA GLU A 136 -16.62 19.83 2.81
C GLU A 136 -16.70 20.36 4.25
N ALA A 137 -17.57 21.34 4.46
CA ALA A 137 -18.00 21.80 5.77
C ALA A 137 -19.41 21.26 6.05
N PRO A 138 -19.77 20.94 7.31
CA PRO A 138 -21.11 20.50 7.64
C PRO A 138 -22.10 21.64 7.40
N ASP A 139 -23.30 21.28 6.95
CA ASP A 139 -24.38 22.24 6.71
C ASP A 139 -24.77 22.90 8.05
N SER A 140 -24.42 24.18 8.19
CA SER A 140 -24.34 24.85 9.49
C SER A 140 -25.68 25.46 9.90
N GLY A 141 -26.46 24.69 10.66
CA GLY A 141 -27.55 25.25 11.46
C GLY A 141 -26.97 26.06 12.64
N SER A 142 -27.04 27.40 12.53
CA SER A 142 -26.75 28.42 13.57
C SER A 142 -25.41 28.34 14.31
N ALA A 143 -24.52 29.28 13.98
CA ALA A 143 -23.25 29.51 14.66
C ALA A 143 -23.45 30.06 16.08
N ASP A 144 -23.00 29.32 17.08
CA ASP A 144 -22.84 29.80 18.46
C ASP A 144 -21.39 30.27 18.67
N THR A 145 -21.21 31.51 19.13
CA THR A 145 -19.95 32.27 19.15
C THR A 145 -18.99 31.89 20.30
N GLY A 146 -18.98 30.63 20.72
CA GLY A 146 -18.20 30.14 21.87
C GLY A 146 -17.31 28.92 21.61
N MET A 147 -17.11 28.51 20.35
CA MET A 147 -16.42 27.25 20.04
C MET A 147 -14.90 27.30 20.34
N ALA A 148 -14.42 26.26 21.04
CA ALA A 148 -13.01 25.98 21.22
C ALA A 148 -12.26 25.94 19.86
N PRO A 149 -10.95 26.27 19.82
CA PRO A 149 -10.18 26.19 18.59
C PRO A 149 -10.28 24.78 18.01
N ALA A 150 -10.59 24.70 16.71
CA ALA A 150 -10.70 23.43 16.03
C ALA A 150 -9.32 22.75 15.98
N ALA A 151 -9.22 21.56 16.58
CA ALA A 151 -8.08 20.67 16.40
C ALA A 151 -8.21 19.94 15.06
N SER A 152 -7.09 19.53 14.47
CA SER A 152 -7.06 18.75 13.23
C SER A 152 -6.47 17.38 13.48
N ARG A 153 -6.89 16.39 12.70
CA ARG A 153 -6.34 15.03 12.73
C ARG A 153 -6.41 14.38 11.37
N ARG A 154 -5.53 13.41 11.11
CA ARG A 154 -5.49 12.68 9.85
C ARG A 154 -5.29 11.19 10.08
N ALA A 155 -6.10 10.37 9.43
CA ALA A 155 -6.09 8.93 9.62
C ALA A 155 -6.21 8.21 8.28
N GLN A 156 -5.67 6.99 8.21
CA GLN A 156 -5.68 6.18 7.00
C GLN A 156 -5.93 4.71 7.28
N THR A 157 -6.37 4.02 6.23
CA THR A 157 -6.30 2.56 6.14
C THR A 157 -5.91 2.20 4.71
N THR A 158 -4.80 1.50 4.60
CA THR A 158 -4.26 0.94 3.36
C THR A 158 -4.34 -0.57 3.47
N SER A 159 -4.75 -1.25 2.40
CA SER A 159 -4.87 -2.70 2.36
C SER A 159 -4.51 -3.22 0.99
N TRP A 160 -3.77 -4.34 0.94
CA TRP A 160 -3.30 -4.90 -0.30
C TRP A 160 -3.21 -6.43 -0.26
N PHE A 161 -3.14 -7.02 -1.45
CA PHE A 161 -2.81 -8.42 -1.63
C PHE A 161 -1.49 -8.54 -2.39
N GLU A 162 -0.64 -9.43 -1.92
CA GLU A 162 0.72 -9.67 -2.43
C GLU A 162 0.82 -11.13 -2.92
N ASP A 163 1.58 -11.37 -4.00
CA ASP A 163 1.87 -12.71 -4.54
C ASP A 163 3.26 -13.22 -4.10
N PRO A 164 3.63 -14.51 -4.27
CA PRO A 164 4.87 -15.06 -3.73
C PRO A 164 6.17 -14.37 -4.18
N PRO A 165 6.29 -13.88 -5.42
CA PRO A 165 7.40 -12.99 -5.81
C PRO A 165 7.52 -11.68 -5.02
N GLY A 166 6.60 -11.39 -4.10
CA GLY A 166 6.55 -10.18 -3.30
C GLY A 166 5.93 -9.00 -4.04
N ILE A 167 5.12 -9.24 -5.08
CA ILE A 167 4.50 -8.16 -5.86
C ILE A 167 3.12 -7.88 -5.29
N ASP A 168 2.86 -6.62 -4.97
CA ASP A 168 1.52 -6.17 -4.60
C ASP A 168 0.60 -6.16 -5.82
N VAL A 169 -0.25 -7.18 -5.91
CA VAL A 169 -1.07 -7.41 -7.09
C VAL A 169 -2.30 -6.50 -7.17
N THR A 170 -2.83 -6.08 -6.03
CA THR A 170 -3.96 -5.16 -5.90
C THR A 170 -3.83 -4.42 -4.57
N TRP A 171 -4.35 -3.20 -4.49
CA TRP A 171 -4.46 -2.50 -3.21
C TRP A 171 -5.52 -1.40 -3.23
N THR A 172 -5.87 -0.93 -2.04
CA THR A 172 -6.71 0.24 -1.84
C THR A 172 -6.28 1.00 -0.59
N LYS A 173 -6.46 2.31 -0.59
CA LYS A 173 -6.27 3.20 0.55
C LYS A 173 -7.42 4.15 0.65
N VAL A 174 -7.82 4.42 1.88
CA VAL A 174 -8.64 5.58 2.21
C VAL A 174 -7.92 6.43 3.23
N THR A 175 -8.14 7.72 3.15
CA THR A 175 -7.65 8.69 4.13
C THR A 175 -8.78 9.66 4.43
N THR A 176 -8.81 10.16 5.66
CA THR A 176 -9.58 11.34 5.99
C THR A 176 -8.77 12.24 6.90
N SER A 177 -8.72 13.53 6.55
CA SER A 177 -8.28 14.59 7.46
C SER A 177 -9.53 15.31 7.95
N TRP A 178 -9.64 15.63 9.22
CA TRP A 178 -10.81 16.34 9.75
C TRP A 178 -10.45 17.34 10.82
N ASN A 179 -11.25 18.41 10.90
CA ASN A 179 -11.20 19.39 11.96
C ASN A 179 -12.33 19.10 12.96
N TYR A 180 -12.09 19.27 14.25
CA TYR A 180 -13.05 18.98 15.32
C TYR A 180 -12.83 19.88 16.53
N ASN A 181 -13.87 20.07 17.34
CA ASN A 181 -13.84 20.94 18.53
C ASN A 181 -14.23 20.20 19.83
N GLY A 182 -14.31 18.86 19.79
CA GLY A 182 -14.74 18.01 20.91
C GLY A 182 -16.24 17.66 20.88
N SER A 183 -17.09 18.49 20.28
CA SER A 183 -18.54 18.25 20.15
C SER A 183 -18.99 18.00 18.71
N CYS A 184 -18.21 18.46 17.73
CA CYS A 184 -18.53 18.40 16.32
C CYS A 184 -17.27 18.22 15.45
N VAL A 185 -17.40 17.50 14.34
CA VAL A 185 -16.49 17.57 13.19
C VAL A 185 -16.94 18.75 12.33
N THR A 186 -16.04 19.72 12.13
CA THR A 186 -16.34 21.02 11.51
C THR A 186 -15.92 21.11 10.04
N SER A 187 -15.08 20.20 9.57
CA SER A 187 -14.77 20.02 8.15
C SER A 187 -13.98 18.74 7.94
N HIS A 188 -13.92 18.23 6.71
CA HIS A 188 -13.01 17.13 6.37
C HIS A 188 -12.46 17.19 4.94
N SER A 189 -11.40 16.43 4.69
CA SER A 189 -10.76 16.25 3.38
C SER A 189 -10.50 14.75 3.16
N PRO A 190 -11.49 14.02 2.62
CA PRO A 190 -11.38 12.59 2.38
C PRO A 190 -10.69 12.31 1.04
N THR A 191 -9.92 11.22 0.98
CA THR A 191 -9.37 10.67 -0.27
C THR A 191 -9.56 9.16 -0.31
N ALA A 192 -9.60 8.61 -1.51
CA ALA A 192 -9.46 7.19 -1.80
C ALA A 192 -8.44 6.98 -2.91
N ALA A 193 -7.75 5.85 -2.88
CA ALA A 193 -6.84 5.46 -3.93
C ALA A 193 -6.86 3.94 -4.10
N ASP A 194 -6.53 3.50 -5.30
CA ASP A 194 -6.25 2.10 -5.59
C ASP A 194 -5.27 1.95 -6.76
N ASN A 195 -4.74 0.74 -6.90
CA ASN A 195 -4.02 0.30 -8.10
C ASN A 195 -4.03 -1.23 -8.16
N TRP A 196 -3.59 -1.76 -9.29
CA TRP A 196 -3.45 -3.20 -9.51
C TRP A 196 -2.39 -3.51 -10.56
N PHE A 197 -1.72 -4.65 -10.39
CA PHE A 197 -0.63 -5.08 -11.24
C PHE A 197 -1.15 -5.69 -12.55
N LYS A 198 -1.54 -4.81 -13.49
CA LYS A 198 -2.06 -5.14 -14.83
C LYS A 198 -1.24 -6.20 -15.59
N PRO A 199 0.11 -6.20 -15.57
CA PRO A 199 0.89 -7.19 -16.33
C PRO A 199 0.59 -8.65 -15.95
N SER A 200 0.25 -8.91 -14.68
CA SER A 200 -0.12 -10.26 -14.23
C SER A 200 -1.59 -10.63 -14.50
N GLY A 201 -2.38 -9.72 -15.09
CA GLY A 201 -3.77 -9.98 -15.51
C GLY A 201 -4.85 -9.49 -14.55
N TRP A 202 -4.51 -8.75 -13.50
CA TRP A 202 -5.50 -8.15 -12.60
C TRP A 202 -6.28 -7.04 -13.29
N THR A 203 -7.58 -6.98 -12.97
CA THR A 203 -8.51 -5.97 -13.45
C THR A 203 -9.48 -5.59 -12.34
N ARG A 204 -9.85 -4.31 -12.25
CA ARG A 204 -10.92 -3.84 -11.37
C ARG A 204 -12.27 -4.12 -12.04
N ILE A 205 -13.17 -4.80 -11.33
CA ILE A 205 -14.50 -5.19 -11.83
C ILE A 205 -15.64 -4.59 -11.00
N GLY A 206 -15.33 -3.87 -9.93
CA GLY A 206 -16.30 -3.09 -9.18
C GLY A 206 -15.63 -2.17 -8.18
N ASP A 207 -16.20 -0.98 -8.02
CA ASP A 207 -15.72 0.02 -7.09
C ASP A 207 -16.87 0.91 -6.61
N SER A 208 -16.75 1.41 -5.39
CA SER A 208 -17.54 2.53 -4.90
C SER A 208 -16.74 3.24 -3.82
N TRP A 209 -16.90 4.55 -3.70
CA TRP A 209 -16.32 5.33 -2.63
C TRP A 209 -17.40 6.21 -1.99
N SER A 210 -17.44 6.25 -0.67
CA SER A 210 -18.36 7.07 0.11
C SER A 210 -17.60 7.82 1.19
N HIS A 211 -17.94 9.08 1.40
CA HIS A 211 -17.24 9.94 2.35
C HIS A 211 -18.19 10.90 3.09
N PRO A 212 -19.19 10.41 3.84
CA PRO A 212 -20.13 11.31 4.48
C PRO A 212 -19.46 12.13 5.60
N LEU A 213 -19.95 13.35 5.78
CA LEU A 213 -19.62 14.25 6.88
C LEU A 213 -20.85 14.50 7.75
N TYR A 214 -20.71 14.27 9.05
CA TYR A 214 -21.69 14.60 10.07
C TYR A 214 -21.01 15.28 11.24
N CYS A 215 -21.77 16.00 12.05
CA CYS A 215 -21.23 16.59 13.27
C CYS A 215 -20.57 15.54 14.17
N ALA A 216 -21.12 14.33 14.27
CA ALA A 216 -20.52 13.28 15.08
C ALA A 216 -19.22 12.69 14.49
N TYR A 217 -19.06 12.68 13.15
CA TYR A 217 -17.94 12.03 12.49
C TYR A 217 -17.70 12.46 11.03
N SER A 218 -16.46 12.32 10.59
CA SER A 218 -16.04 12.23 9.20
C SER A 218 -15.79 10.77 8.83
N LYS A 219 -16.13 10.35 7.61
CA LYS A 219 -15.84 9.00 7.12
C LYS A 219 -15.22 9.04 5.73
N SER A 220 -14.34 8.08 5.43
CA SER A 220 -13.92 7.72 4.07
C SER A 220 -13.93 6.20 3.97
N SER A 221 -14.71 5.64 3.03
CA SER A 221 -14.92 4.20 2.89
C SER A 221 -14.90 3.81 1.42
N ALA A 222 -14.01 2.89 1.05
CA ALA A 222 -13.87 2.37 -0.30
C ALA A 222 -14.24 0.88 -0.36
N TYR A 223 -15.01 0.53 -1.38
CA TYR A 223 -15.21 -0.82 -1.86
C TYR A 223 -14.38 -0.98 -3.12
N ARG A 224 -13.64 -2.08 -3.25
CA ARG A 224 -12.88 -2.43 -4.45
C ARG A 224 -12.94 -3.93 -4.69
N ASN A 225 -13.25 -4.34 -5.91
CA ASN A 225 -13.33 -5.74 -6.33
C ASN A 225 -12.45 -5.96 -7.56
N PHE A 226 -11.54 -6.93 -7.46
CA PHE A 226 -10.58 -7.24 -8.50
C PHE A 226 -10.69 -8.69 -8.93
N ARG A 227 -10.44 -8.93 -10.22
CA ARG A 227 -10.44 -10.25 -10.85
C ARG A 227 -9.16 -10.46 -11.64
N ASN A 228 -8.65 -11.68 -11.61
CA ASN A 228 -7.59 -12.16 -12.48
C ASN A 228 -7.95 -13.53 -13.08
N GLY A 229 -8.12 -13.59 -14.41
CA GLY A 229 -8.42 -14.85 -15.11
C GLY A 229 -7.19 -15.62 -15.60
N LYS A 230 -5.98 -15.11 -15.36
CA LYS A 230 -4.71 -15.71 -15.83
C LYS A 230 -3.89 -16.32 -14.70
N PHE A 231 -3.99 -15.75 -13.50
CA PHE A 231 -3.20 -16.13 -12.33
C PHE A 231 -3.27 -17.62 -12.01
N CYS A 232 -4.46 -18.22 -12.10
CA CYS A 232 -4.68 -19.63 -11.80
C CYS A 232 -5.06 -20.47 -13.02
N ALA A 233 -4.25 -20.40 -14.08
CA ALA A 233 -4.39 -21.26 -15.27
C ALA A 233 -5.85 -21.36 -15.77
N THR A 234 -6.49 -20.20 -16.03
CA THR A 234 -7.89 -20.02 -16.50
C THR A 234 -9.01 -20.11 -15.46
N ILE A 235 -8.71 -20.46 -14.21
CA ILE A 235 -9.67 -20.30 -13.11
C ILE A 235 -9.56 -18.86 -12.60
N ASP A 236 -10.69 -18.16 -12.54
CA ASP A 236 -10.71 -16.80 -12.02
C ASP A 236 -10.31 -16.75 -10.55
N THR A 237 -9.47 -15.79 -10.22
CA THR A 237 -9.06 -15.43 -8.86
C THR A 237 -9.65 -14.07 -8.53
N TYR A 238 -10.29 -13.95 -7.38
CA TYR A 238 -10.91 -12.71 -6.93
C TYR A 238 -10.38 -12.28 -5.58
N ASN A 239 -10.11 -10.98 -5.49
CA ASN A 239 -9.75 -10.29 -4.27
C ASN A 239 -10.66 -9.08 -4.12
N LYS A 240 -11.18 -8.89 -2.92
CA LYS A 240 -12.12 -7.82 -2.65
C LYS A 240 -11.80 -7.14 -1.33
N TYR A 241 -11.90 -5.82 -1.34
CA TYR A 241 -11.82 -4.94 -0.19
C TYR A 241 -13.25 -4.46 0.12
N ASN A 242 -13.86 -5.03 1.16
CA ASN A 242 -15.28 -4.86 1.45
C ASN A 242 -15.49 -3.84 2.57
N ASN A 243 -15.24 -2.57 2.26
CA ASN A 243 -15.17 -1.41 3.18
C ASN A 243 -13.80 -1.29 3.84
N THR A 244 -12.80 -0.90 3.04
CA THR A 244 -11.61 -0.24 3.59
C THR A 244 -12.05 1.14 4.07
N GLU A 245 -12.09 1.34 5.38
CA GLU A 245 -12.77 2.48 6.00
C GLU A 245 -11.90 3.15 7.06
N VAL A 246 -12.01 4.47 7.14
CA VAL A 246 -11.56 5.30 8.27
C VAL A 246 -12.72 6.19 8.70
N VAL A 247 -12.96 6.24 10.00
CA VAL A 247 -13.89 7.18 10.63
C VAL A 247 -13.14 8.05 11.63
N GLY A 248 -13.21 9.36 11.49
CA GLY A 248 -12.71 10.34 12.45
C GLY A 248 -13.87 10.94 13.25
N LYS A 249 -13.81 10.88 14.57
CA LYS A 249 -14.92 11.28 15.47
C LYS A 249 -14.72 12.70 16.01
N ALA A 250 -15.81 13.33 16.44
CA ALA A 250 -15.82 14.68 17.02
C ALA A 250 -14.96 14.86 18.28
N ASN A 251 -14.69 13.77 19.01
CA ASN A 251 -13.80 13.76 20.18
C ASN A 251 -12.32 13.54 19.80
N GLY A 252 -11.99 13.55 18.51
CA GLY A 252 -10.65 13.31 17.99
C GLY A 252 -10.27 11.85 17.83
N SER A 253 -11.02 10.87 18.37
CA SER A 253 -10.72 9.45 18.17
C SER A 253 -10.99 8.98 16.73
N SER A 254 -10.48 7.82 16.38
CA SER A 254 -10.65 7.24 15.04
C SER A 254 -10.91 5.73 15.10
N SER A 255 -11.62 5.22 14.09
CA SER A 255 -11.82 3.79 13.87
C SER A 255 -11.51 3.42 12.42
N TYR A 256 -11.16 2.16 12.23
CA TYR A 256 -10.61 1.64 10.99
C TYR A 256 -11.27 0.30 10.66
N LEU A 257 -11.54 0.04 9.38
CA LEU A 257 -11.94 -1.28 8.87
C LEU A 257 -11.07 -1.65 7.68
N TRP A 258 -10.62 -2.90 7.62
CA TRP A 258 -9.88 -3.46 6.47
C TRP A 258 -10.42 -4.84 6.09
N ASN A 259 -11.75 -4.90 6.00
CA ASN A 259 -12.47 -6.10 5.61
C ASN A 259 -12.06 -6.53 4.20
N ASN A 260 -11.80 -7.82 4.05
CA ASN A 260 -11.33 -8.37 2.78
C ASN A 260 -11.97 -9.73 2.49
N GLN A 261 -12.01 -10.09 1.21
CA GLN A 261 -12.48 -11.40 0.76
C GLN A 261 -11.52 -11.98 -0.28
N LYS A 262 -11.36 -13.30 -0.25
CA LYS A 262 -10.64 -14.10 -1.26
C LYS A 262 -11.57 -15.18 -1.79
N SER A 263 -11.62 -15.38 -3.11
CA SER A 263 -12.35 -16.49 -3.73
C SER A 263 -11.78 -16.91 -5.08
N GLY A 264 -12.09 -18.13 -5.50
CA GLY A 264 -11.66 -18.66 -6.80
C GLY A 264 -10.32 -19.39 -6.74
N GLY A 265 -9.66 -19.50 -7.89
CA GLY A 265 -8.44 -20.30 -8.05
C GLY A 265 -7.22 -19.66 -7.41
N CYS A 266 -6.33 -20.47 -6.84
CA CYS A 266 -5.00 -20.05 -6.35
C CYS A 266 -5.00 -18.92 -5.31
N THR A 267 -6.13 -18.62 -4.67
CA THR A 267 -6.20 -17.57 -3.63
C THR A 267 -5.30 -17.86 -2.43
N SER A 268 -4.95 -19.13 -2.20
CA SER A 268 -3.98 -19.53 -1.20
C SER A 268 -2.57 -19.01 -1.48
N LEU A 269 -2.25 -18.58 -2.70
CA LEU A 269 -0.96 -17.96 -3.04
C LEU A 269 -0.93 -16.46 -2.76
N LEU A 270 -2.07 -15.85 -2.45
CA LEU A 270 -2.16 -14.42 -2.18
C LEU A 270 -2.18 -14.21 -0.67
N THR A 271 -1.34 -13.30 -0.18
CA THR A 271 -1.33 -12.90 1.23
C THR A 271 -1.93 -11.51 1.39
N HIS A 272 -2.68 -11.29 2.47
CA HIS A 272 -3.27 -10.01 2.82
C HIS A 272 -2.33 -9.19 3.70
N ARG A 273 -2.19 -7.90 3.38
CA ARG A 273 -1.46 -6.94 4.21
C ARG A 273 -2.28 -5.68 4.42
N TYR A 274 -1.99 -4.98 5.51
CA TYR A 274 -2.65 -3.71 5.80
C TYR A 274 -1.80 -2.79 6.68
N LEU A 275 -2.10 -1.50 6.58
CA LEU A 275 -1.56 -0.44 7.42
C LEU A 275 -2.72 0.48 7.83
N ALA A 276 -3.01 0.57 9.12
CA ALA A 276 -4.14 1.36 9.63
C ALA A 276 -3.73 2.20 10.84
N GLY A 277 -4.12 3.47 10.88
CA GLY A 277 -3.77 4.33 12.01
C GLY A 277 -3.93 5.82 11.77
N THR A 278 -3.49 6.58 12.77
CA THR A 278 -3.50 8.05 12.81
C THR A 278 -2.08 8.60 12.85
N TYR A 279 -1.88 9.75 12.23
CA TYR A 279 -0.62 10.46 12.09
C TYR A 279 -0.83 11.97 12.08
#